data_AF-A0A7S0N7X6-F1
#
_entry.id   AF-A0A7S0N7X6-F1
#
_cell.length_a   1.000
_cell.length_b   1.000
_cell.length_c   1.000
_cell.angle_alpha   90.00
_cell.angle_beta   90.00
_cell.angle_gamma   90.00
#
_symmetry.space_group_name_H-M   'P 1'
#
loop_
_entity.id
_entity.type
_entity.pdbx_description
1 polymer ?
#
loop_
_entity_poly.entity_id
_entity_poly.type
_entity_poly.pdbx_seq_one_letter_code
_entity_poly.pdbx_strand_id
1 'polypeptide(L)'
;HEHVAAEQEQLAADLIAALTLVDAAAHSSKTTGMLRRSDTVAALTGFFAMHGGGKSARQMDEILEALDQDCPGDTVQYKRLFDNDADMNQGVVAETIRNQHLKERLGMLDAVEDALLEGYAASIGLQVGAAAAAAAAASAAAAGTAPPPNSQPLSAAQVAAATCTPVTLAAALRTAAPGMCAEVAGFHTAMVFLGPAAAAGITCAADVAPKGPLSRQLAKLKGPAAAVPVRSAMRLIRLNWVEHFRDPAAMAQALGL
;
A
#
# COMPACT_ATOMS: atom_id res chain seq x y z
N HIS A 1 1.36 10.73 12.45
CA HIS A 1 1.73 10.24 13.80
C HIS A 1 0.58 9.50 14.46
N GLU A 2 -0.64 10.07 14.54
CA GLU A 2 -1.81 9.40 15.13
C GLU A 2 -2.12 8.03 14.51
N HIS A 3 -2.08 7.90 13.17
CA HIS A 3 -2.38 6.63 12.50
C HIS A 3 -1.39 5.51 12.85
N VAL A 4 -0.09 5.84 12.95
CA VAL A 4 0.95 4.84 13.28
C VAL A 4 0.80 4.35 14.71
N ALA A 5 0.39 5.24 15.63
CA ALA A 5 0.12 4.86 17.01
C ALA A 5 -1.10 3.93 17.09
N ALA A 6 -2.18 4.24 16.36
CA ALA A 6 -3.38 3.40 16.33
C ALA A 6 -3.11 1.99 15.75
N GLU A 7 -2.30 1.89 14.69
CA GLU A 7 -1.90 0.58 14.14
C GLU A 7 -1.02 -0.23 15.10
N GLN A 8 -0.13 0.44 15.84
CA GLN A 8 0.71 -0.22 16.85
C GLN A 8 -0.13 -0.74 18.03
N GLU A 9 -1.12 0.04 18.46
CA GLU A 9 -2.07 -0.37 19.49
C GLU A 9 -2.92 -1.55 19.02
N GLN A 10 -3.39 -1.52 17.76
CA GLN A 10 -4.14 -2.62 17.17
C GLN A 10 -3.30 -3.91 17.09
N LEU A 11 -2.04 -3.81 16.64
CA LEU A 11 -1.13 -4.97 16.58
C LEU A 11 -0.92 -5.59 17.97
N ALA A 12 -0.77 -4.76 19.01
CA ALA A 12 -0.66 -5.25 20.38
C ALA A 12 -1.96 -5.92 20.84
N ALA A 13 -3.12 -5.33 20.55
CA ALA A 13 -4.44 -5.90 20.87
C ALA A 13 -4.65 -7.26 20.19
N ASP A 14 -4.31 -7.38 18.90
CA ASP A 14 -4.43 -8.62 18.14
C ASP A 14 -3.51 -9.72 18.68
N LEU A 15 -2.30 -9.35 19.09
CA LEU A 15 -1.34 -10.27 19.68
C LEU A 15 -1.78 -10.76 21.06
N ILE A 16 -2.32 -9.86 21.89
CA ILE A 16 -2.93 -10.22 23.18
C ILE A 16 -4.14 -11.14 22.98
N ALA A 17 -4.97 -10.90 21.97
CA ALA A 17 -6.10 -11.75 21.63
C ALA A 17 -5.64 -13.15 21.20
N ALA A 18 -4.61 -13.24 20.36
CA ALA A 18 -4.02 -14.52 19.95
C ALA A 18 -3.45 -15.30 21.15
N LEU A 19 -2.70 -14.64 22.02
CA LEU A 19 -2.15 -15.25 23.25
C LEU A 19 -3.26 -15.68 24.20
N THR A 20 -4.33 -14.90 24.31
CA THR A 20 -5.51 -15.23 25.13
C THR A 20 -6.24 -16.48 24.61
N LEU A 21 -6.30 -16.66 23.29
CA LEU A 21 -6.87 -17.86 22.68
C LEU A 21 -6.03 -19.09 23.00
N VAL A 22 -4.70 -18.97 22.92
CA VAL A 22 -3.77 -20.07 23.28
C VAL A 22 -3.84 -20.38 24.78
N ASP A 23 -3.93 -19.37 25.65
CA ASP A 23 -4.13 -19.54 27.10
C ASP A 23 -5.43 -20.28 27.41
N ALA A 24 -6.54 -19.86 26.80
CA ALA A 24 -7.81 -20.55 26.96
C ALA A 24 -7.75 -22.00 26.47
N ALA A 25 -7.07 -22.28 25.34
CA ALA A 25 -6.89 -23.63 24.84
C ALA A 25 -6.06 -24.50 25.79
N ALA A 26 -4.99 -23.95 26.38
CA ALA A 26 -4.11 -24.66 27.31
C ALA A 26 -4.79 -24.95 28.67
N HIS A 27 -5.69 -24.07 29.13
CA HIS A 27 -6.27 -24.13 30.48
C HIS A 27 -7.77 -24.49 30.51
N SER A 28 -8.23 -25.36 29.60
CA SER A 28 -9.63 -25.84 29.57
C SER A 28 -10.66 -24.71 29.52
N SER A 29 -10.46 -23.76 28.60
CA SER A 29 -11.28 -22.56 28.37
C SER A 29 -11.25 -21.50 29.47
N LYS A 30 -10.30 -21.58 30.41
CA LYS A 30 -10.08 -20.51 31.42
C LYS A 30 -8.90 -19.63 31.00
N THR A 31 -9.06 -18.32 31.06
CA THR A 31 -7.98 -17.36 30.80
C THR A 31 -7.25 -17.05 32.09
N THR A 32 -6.03 -17.52 32.24
CA THR A 32 -5.19 -17.31 33.43
C THR A 32 -4.34 -16.06 33.33
N GLY A 33 -4.05 -15.58 32.12
CA GLY A 33 -3.07 -14.51 31.90
C GLY A 33 -1.61 -14.97 31.97
N MET A 34 -1.37 -16.28 32.10
CA MET A 34 -0.05 -16.90 32.21
C MET A 34 0.05 -18.05 31.22
N LEU A 35 1.14 -18.09 30.46
CA LEU A 35 1.41 -19.18 29.52
C LEU A 35 2.79 -19.78 29.82
N ARG A 36 2.96 -21.06 29.51
CA ARG A 36 4.32 -21.63 29.48
C ARG A 36 5.09 -20.97 28.36
N ARG A 37 6.39 -20.76 28.56
CA ARG A 37 7.27 -20.14 27.57
C ARG A 37 7.20 -20.85 26.22
N SER A 38 7.19 -22.19 26.20
CA SER A 38 7.02 -22.98 24.98
C SER A 38 5.76 -22.61 24.19
N ASP A 39 4.66 -22.38 24.88
CA ASP A 39 3.36 -22.10 24.28
C ASP A 39 3.30 -20.65 23.81
N THR A 40 3.92 -19.72 24.55
CA THR A 40 4.11 -18.33 24.11
C THR A 40 4.96 -18.26 22.84
N VAL A 41 6.08 -18.97 22.79
CA VAL A 41 6.96 -19.02 21.60
C VAL A 41 6.19 -19.56 20.39
N ALA A 42 5.45 -20.66 20.57
CA ALA A 42 4.63 -21.24 19.51
C ALA A 42 3.54 -20.27 19.04
N ALA A 43 2.88 -19.57 19.96
CA ALA A 43 1.85 -18.58 19.65
C ALA A 43 2.42 -17.39 18.86
N LEU A 44 3.54 -16.81 19.30
CA LEU A 44 4.21 -15.70 18.62
C LEU A 44 4.66 -16.11 17.21
N THR A 45 5.29 -17.29 17.09
CA THR A 45 5.75 -17.84 15.81
C THR A 45 4.58 -18.04 14.86
N GLY A 46 3.49 -18.65 15.33
CA GLY A 46 2.29 -18.88 14.53
C GLY A 46 1.59 -17.59 14.12
N PHE A 47 1.50 -16.61 15.02
CA PHE A 47 0.89 -15.32 14.75
C PHE A 47 1.64 -14.57 13.64
N PHE A 48 2.95 -14.38 13.80
CA PHE A 48 3.73 -13.63 12.82
C PHE A 48 3.96 -14.38 11.52
N ALA A 49 3.87 -15.71 11.48
CA ALA A 49 3.91 -16.47 10.23
C ALA A 49 2.70 -16.17 9.33
N MET A 50 1.53 -15.91 9.92
CA MET A 50 0.30 -15.58 9.18
C MET A 50 0.15 -14.09 8.87
N HIS A 51 0.84 -13.21 9.61
CA HIS A 51 0.66 -11.77 9.52
C HIS A 51 1.61 -11.12 8.51
N GLY A 52 1.07 -10.40 7.52
CA GLY A 52 1.77 -9.32 6.80
C GLY A 52 3.10 -9.68 6.12
N GLY A 53 3.24 -10.87 5.54
CA GLY A 53 4.46 -11.29 4.82
C GLY A 53 5.45 -12.12 5.64
N GLY A 54 5.15 -12.38 6.91
CA GLY A 54 5.99 -13.23 7.76
C GLY A 54 7.20 -12.48 8.30
N LYS A 55 7.44 -12.57 9.61
CA LYS A 55 8.74 -12.14 10.15
C LYS A 55 9.83 -13.09 9.69
N SER A 56 10.98 -12.53 9.31
CA SER A 56 12.17 -13.34 9.00
C SER A 56 12.63 -14.11 10.24
N ALA A 57 13.33 -15.22 10.06
CA ALA A 57 13.85 -16.04 11.17
C ALA A 57 14.66 -15.18 12.16
N ARG A 58 15.52 -14.29 11.65
CA ARG A 58 16.31 -13.36 12.47
C ARG A 58 15.44 -12.40 13.29
N GLN A 59 14.40 -11.83 12.69
CA GLN A 59 13.47 -10.95 13.41
C GLN A 59 12.70 -11.71 14.49
N MET A 60 12.36 -12.97 14.23
CA MET A 60 11.75 -13.83 15.24
C MET A 60 12.73 -14.09 16.39
N ASP A 61 13.98 -14.45 16.09
CA ASP A 61 15.02 -14.67 17.09
C ASP A 61 15.21 -13.44 17.99
N GLU A 62 15.21 -12.23 17.41
CA GLU A 62 15.28 -10.96 18.17
C GLU A 62 14.08 -10.79 19.13
N ILE A 63 12.87 -11.19 18.73
CA ILE A 63 11.68 -11.15 19.60
C ILE A 63 11.80 -12.18 20.73
N LEU A 64 12.32 -13.37 20.44
CA LEU A 64 12.50 -14.42 21.45
C LEU A 64 13.60 -14.05 22.45
N GLU A 65 14.68 -13.43 21.99
CA GLU A 65 15.73 -12.89 22.87
C GLU A 65 15.17 -11.77 23.76
N ALA A 66 14.34 -10.87 23.21
CA ALA A 66 13.64 -9.87 24.01
C ALA A 66 12.70 -10.50 25.06
N LEU A 67 12.02 -11.60 24.70
CA LEU A 67 11.13 -12.33 25.62
C LEU A 67 11.90 -12.95 26.78
N ASP A 68 13.09 -13.46 26.49
CA ASP A 68 13.98 -14.04 27.50
C ASP A 68 14.49 -12.98 28.49
N GLN A 69 14.70 -11.74 28.02
CA GLN A 69 15.09 -10.60 28.85
C GLN A 69 13.95 -10.07 29.73
N ASP A 70 12.76 -9.89 29.17
CA ASP A 70 11.61 -9.32 29.90
C ASP A 70 11.03 -10.29 30.94
N CYS A 71 11.05 -11.58 30.66
CA CYS A 71 10.38 -12.60 31.48
C CYS A 71 11.30 -13.79 31.77
N PRO A 72 12.37 -13.65 32.59
CA PRO A 72 13.25 -14.75 32.94
C PRO A 72 12.48 -15.81 33.75
N GLY A 73 12.19 -16.96 33.12
CA GLY A 73 11.44 -18.05 33.73
C GLY A 73 10.62 -18.88 32.73
N ASP A 74 10.11 -20.02 33.20
CA ASP A 74 9.35 -20.97 32.37
C ASP A 74 7.92 -20.52 32.07
N THR A 75 7.42 -19.52 32.80
CA THR A 75 6.06 -18.99 32.65
C THR A 75 6.11 -17.50 32.33
N VAL A 76 5.32 -17.08 31.34
CA VAL A 76 5.25 -15.72 30.84
C VAL A 76 3.90 -15.10 31.20
N GLN A 77 3.93 -13.94 31.87
CA GLN A 77 2.74 -13.13 32.14
C GLN A 77 2.41 -12.26 30.92
N TYR A 78 1.82 -12.87 29.90
CA TYR A 78 1.71 -12.27 28.57
C TYR A 78 0.90 -10.97 28.52
N LYS A 79 -0.01 -10.75 29.48
CA LYS A 79 -0.77 -9.49 29.59
C LYS A 79 0.14 -8.30 29.93
N ARG A 80 1.21 -8.54 30.70
CA ARG A 80 2.15 -7.51 31.13
C ARG A 80 3.23 -7.20 30.10
N LEU A 81 3.36 -7.99 29.03
CA LEU A 81 4.36 -7.77 27.99
C LEU A 81 4.16 -6.43 27.24
N PHE A 82 2.92 -5.93 27.21
CA PHE A 82 2.55 -4.70 26.51
C PHE A 82 2.16 -3.56 27.45
N ASP A 83 2.22 -3.79 28.77
CA ASP A 83 1.98 -2.75 29.77
C ASP A 83 3.21 -1.85 29.85
N ASN A 84 3.00 -0.55 30.06
CA ASN A 84 4.09 0.36 30.40
C ASN A 84 4.49 0.11 31.87
N ASP A 85 5.79 0.14 32.15
CA ASP A 85 6.29 0.10 33.52
C ASP A 85 5.95 1.40 34.29
N ALA A 86 6.34 1.44 35.57
CA ALA A 86 6.10 2.62 36.42
C ALA A 86 6.79 3.90 35.90
N ASP A 87 7.83 3.74 35.08
CA ASP A 87 8.63 4.80 34.49
C ASP A 87 8.18 5.15 33.06
N MET A 88 7.03 4.62 32.61
CA MET A 88 6.46 4.77 31.27
C MET A 88 7.31 4.15 30.14
N ASN A 89 8.23 3.24 30.46
CA ASN A 89 8.94 2.46 29.46
C ASN A 89 8.09 1.24 29.05
N GLN A 90 8.07 0.96 27.74
CA GLN A 90 7.52 -0.29 27.23
C GLN A 90 8.51 -1.43 27.49
N GLY A 91 8.02 -2.64 27.72
CA GLY A 91 8.85 -3.84 27.77
C GLY A 91 9.68 -4.02 26.49
N VAL A 92 10.86 -4.65 26.60
CA VAL A 92 11.80 -4.84 25.50
C VAL A 92 11.15 -5.62 24.34
N VAL A 93 10.26 -6.58 24.65
CA VAL A 93 9.47 -7.32 23.65
C VAL A 93 8.56 -6.39 22.85
N ALA A 94 7.76 -5.56 23.54
CA ALA A 94 6.85 -4.63 22.90
C ALA A 94 7.61 -3.62 22.03
N GLU A 95 8.73 -3.10 22.53
CA GLU A 95 9.58 -2.19 21.79
C GLU A 95 10.19 -2.87 20.55
N THR A 96 10.67 -4.10 20.68
CA THR A 96 11.25 -4.88 19.57
C THR A 96 10.22 -5.13 18.47
N ILE A 97 9.01 -5.59 18.83
CA ILE A 97 7.92 -5.83 17.89
C ILE A 97 7.55 -4.52 17.18
N ARG A 98 7.42 -3.43 17.93
CA ARG A 98 7.10 -2.10 17.41
C ARG A 98 8.15 -1.59 16.43
N ASN A 99 9.42 -1.70 16.78
CA ASN A 99 10.54 -1.27 15.95
C ASN A 99 10.63 -2.08 14.66
N GLN A 100 10.43 -3.40 14.73
CA GLN A 100 10.39 -4.25 13.55
C GLN A 100 9.19 -3.92 12.67
N HIS A 101 7.99 -3.73 13.23
CA HIS A 101 6.80 -3.35 12.46
C HIS A 101 7.01 -2.01 11.74
N LEU A 102 7.62 -1.03 12.40
CA LEU A 102 7.94 0.27 11.80
C LEU A 102 8.94 0.12 10.64
N LYS A 103 9.97 -0.72 10.78
CA LYS A 103 10.93 -1.02 9.69
C LYS A 103 10.24 -1.69 8.50
N GLU A 104 9.35 -2.65 8.75
CA GLU A 104 8.57 -3.33 7.71
C GLU A 104 7.69 -2.32 6.94
N ARG A 105 7.04 -1.40 7.64
CA ARG A 105 6.23 -0.34 7.02
C ARG A 105 7.07 0.64 6.20
N LEU A 106 8.25 1.03 6.70
CA LEU A 106 9.17 1.87 5.93
C LEU A 106 9.63 1.16 4.66
N GLY A 107 10.03 -0.12 4.76
CA GLY A 107 10.41 -0.91 3.59
C GLY A 107 9.28 -1.06 2.57
N MET A 108 8.03 -1.18 3.02
CA MET A 108 6.87 -1.17 2.12
C MET A 108 6.69 0.18 1.41
N LEU A 109 6.85 1.30 2.14
CA LEU A 109 6.76 2.63 1.56
C LEU A 109 7.87 2.88 0.54
N ASP A 110 9.10 2.45 0.83
CA ASP A 110 10.23 2.55 -0.09
C ASP A 110 9.97 1.75 -1.36
N ALA A 111 9.45 0.51 -1.24
CA ALA A 111 9.07 -0.31 -2.39
C ALA A 111 7.95 0.33 -3.24
N VAL A 112 6.98 1.00 -2.60
CA VAL A 112 5.94 1.76 -3.32
C VAL A 112 6.54 2.97 -4.02
N GLU A 113 7.45 3.70 -3.38
CA GLU A 113 8.14 4.85 -3.98
C GLU A 113 8.96 4.42 -5.21
N ASP A 114 9.73 3.34 -5.10
CA ASP A 114 10.50 2.77 -6.20
C ASP A 114 9.60 2.37 -7.37
N ALA A 115 8.49 1.67 -7.10
CA ALA A 115 7.54 1.29 -8.14
C ALA A 115 6.88 2.50 -8.83
N LEU A 116 6.62 3.59 -8.09
CA LEU A 116 6.09 4.83 -8.65
C LEU A 116 7.13 5.55 -9.52
N LEU A 117 8.38 5.61 -9.07
CA LEU A 117 9.47 6.23 -9.83
C LEU A 117 9.78 5.45 -11.11
N GLU A 118 9.79 4.12 -11.03
CA GLU A 118 9.94 3.23 -12.18
C GLU A 118 8.79 3.40 -13.17
N GLY A 119 7.55 3.38 -12.69
CA GLY A 119 6.36 3.62 -13.51
C GLY A 119 6.38 5.00 -14.18
N TYR A 120 6.83 6.02 -13.47
CA TYR A 120 6.97 7.37 -14.01
C TYR A 120 8.05 7.45 -15.09
N ALA A 121 9.23 6.86 -14.87
CA ALA A 121 10.31 6.81 -15.85
C ALA A 121 9.89 6.07 -17.13
N ALA A 122 9.19 4.95 -16.99
CA ALA A 122 8.63 4.21 -18.12
C ALA A 122 7.60 5.06 -18.90
N SER A 123 6.73 5.79 -18.19
CA SER A 123 5.73 6.66 -18.81
C SER A 123 6.34 7.81 -19.61
N ILE A 124 7.42 8.43 -19.09
CA ILE A 124 8.16 9.46 -19.82
C ILE A 124 8.83 8.87 -21.05
N GLY A 125 9.46 7.70 -20.93
CA GLY A 125 10.08 7.01 -22.07
C GLY A 125 9.09 6.75 -23.20
N LEU A 126 7.87 6.30 -22.87
CA LEU A 126 6.77 6.12 -23.82
C LEU A 126 6.33 7.44 -24.46
N GLN A 127 6.18 8.52 -23.68
CA GLN A 127 5.80 9.83 -24.20
C GLN A 127 6.84 10.41 -25.15
N VAL A 128 8.14 10.30 -24.81
CA VAL A 128 9.24 10.78 -25.66
C VAL A 128 9.35 9.95 -26.94
N GLY A 129 9.21 8.63 -26.85
CA GLY A 129 9.19 7.75 -28.02
C GLY A 129 8.03 8.03 -28.96
N ALA A 130 6.83 8.24 -28.42
CA ALA A 130 5.65 8.62 -29.19
C ALA A 130 5.80 10.00 -29.86
N ALA A 131 6.34 10.98 -29.14
CA ALA A 131 6.61 12.31 -29.69
C ALA A 131 7.67 12.28 -30.81
N ALA A 132 8.74 11.48 -30.64
CA ALA A 132 9.76 11.29 -31.67
C ALA A 132 9.22 10.61 -32.93
N ALA A 133 8.39 9.57 -32.77
CA ALA A 133 7.72 8.90 -33.89
C ALA A 133 6.76 9.84 -34.63
N ALA A 134 6.00 10.68 -33.91
CA ALA A 134 5.13 11.68 -34.51
C ALA A 134 5.93 12.74 -35.30
N ALA A 135 7.06 13.21 -34.75
CA ALA A 135 7.95 14.16 -35.42
C ALA A 135 8.58 13.56 -36.70
N ALA A 136 8.99 12.27 -36.66
CA ALA A 136 9.51 11.57 -37.83
C ALA A 136 8.44 11.34 -38.92
N ALA A 137 7.20 11.04 -38.53
CA ALA A 137 6.08 10.94 -39.48
C ALA A 137 5.77 12.29 -40.14
N ALA A 138 5.80 13.38 -39.37
CA ALA A 138 5.60 14.73 -39.89
C ALA A 138 6.69 15.17 -40.87
N SER A 139 7.97 14.85 -40.59
CA SER A 139 9.08 15.18 -41.49
C SER A 139 9.06 14.35 -42.78
N ALA A 140 8.70 13.07 -42.71
CA ALA A 140 8.54 12.21 -43.89
C ALA A 140 7.39 12.67 -44.80
N ALA A 141 6.28 13.17 -44.23
CA ALA A 141 5.19 13.77 -44.99
C ALA A 141 5.61 15.07 -45.68
N ALA A 142 6.40 15.92 -45.00
CA ALA A 142 6.92 17.16 -45.58
C ALA A 142 7.92 16.92 -46.73
N ALA A 143 8.65 15.80 -46.71
CA ALA A 143 9.61 15.44 -47.76
C ALA A 143 8.96 14.95 -49.07
N GLY A 144 7.63 14.83 -49.14
CA GLY A 144 6.91 14.43 -50.37
C GLY A 144 7.15 12.98 -50.80
N THR A 145 7.79 12.17 -49.96
CA THR A 145 7.90 10.72 -50.16
C THR A 145 6.51 10.09 -50.05
N ALA A 146 5.97 9.64 -51.19
CA ALA A 146 4.69 8.96 -51.23
C ALA A 146 4.72 7.73 -50.31
N PRO A 147 3.74 7.58 -49.38
CA PRO A 147 3.71 6.43 -48.48
C PRO A 147 3.56 5.13 -49.28
N PRO A 148 4.16 4.01 -48.82
CA PRO A 148 3.99 2.73 -49.49
C PRO A 148 2.49 2.39 -49.57
N PRO A 149 2.01 1.86 -50.71
CA PRO A 149 0.58 1.79 -51.03
C PRO A 149 -0.27 0.86 -50.14
N ASN A 150 0.28 0.29 -49.07
CA ASN A 150 -0.40 -0.69 -48.20
C ASN A 150 -0.36 -0.37 -46.69
N SER A 151 0.15 0.78 -46.27
CA SER A 151 0.10 1.18 -44.86
C SER A 151 -1.18 1.98 -44.59
N GLN A 152 -2.24 1.30 -44.14
CA GLN A 152 -3.40 1.99 -43.57
C GLN A 152 -2.95 2.75 -42.30
N PRO A 153 -3.31 4.03 -42.14
CA PRO A 153 -3.01 4.76 -40.94
C PRO A 153 -3.71 4.07 -39.76
N LEU A 154 -2.95 3.76 -38.70
CA LEU A 154 -3.52 3.29 -37.45
C LEU A 154 -4.58 4.30 -37.01
N SER A 155 -5.80 3.83 -36.78
CA SER A 155 -6.90 4.69 -36.36
C SER A 155 -6.56 5.37 -35.02
N ALA A 156 -7.10 6.56 -34.78
CA ALA A 156 -6.92 7.26 -33.50
C ALA A 156 -7.26 6.38 -32.27
N ALA A 157 -8.18 5.41 -32.44
CA ALA A 157 -8.53 4.41 -31.44
C ALA A 157 -7.39 3.41 -31.15
N GLN A 158 -6.60 3.01 -32.17
CA GLN A 158 -5.45 2.11 -32.00
C GLN A 158 -4.27 2.82 -31.31
N VAL A 159 -4.08 4.11 -31.57
CA VAL A 159 -3.06 4.93 -30.88
C VAL A 159 -3.45 5.17 -29.41
N ALA A 160 -4.74 5.42 -29.13
CA ALA A 160 -5.26 5.52 -27.77
C ALA A 160 -5.16 4.18 -27.01
N ALA A 161 -5.42 3.05 -27.66
CA ALA A 161 -5.30 1.72 -27.04
C ALA A 161 -3.85 1.36 -26.69
N ALA A 162 -2.87 1.80 -27.49
CA ALA A 162 -1.44 1.55 -27.23
C ALA A 162 -0.85 2.43 -26.11
N THR A 163 -1.48 3.57 -25.80
CA THR A 163 -1.04 4.49 -24.73
C THR A 163 -1.78 4.27 -23.39
N CYS A 164 -2.77 3.38 -23.37
CA CYS A 164 -3.64 3.12 -22.23
C CYS A 164 -3.71 1.62 -21.91
N THR A 165 -2.67 1.03 -21.33
CA THR A 165 -2.81 -0.29 -20.68
C THR A 165 -2.70 -0.15 -19.16
N PRO A 166 -3.82 0.09 -18.46
CA PRO A 166 -3.89 0.02 -16.99
C PRO A 166 -3.52 -1.37 -16.45
N VAL A 167 -3.55 -2.40 -17.31
CA VAL A 167 -3.26 -3.80 -16.97
C VAL A 167 -1.80 -4.03 -16.59
N THR A 168 -0.84 -3.34 -17.23
CA THR A 168 0.60 -3.56 -16.96
C THR A 168 1.07 -2.95 -15.65
N LEU A 169 0.54 -1.78 -15.26
CA LEU A 169 0.92 -1.14 -13.99
C LEU A 169 0.26 -1.82 -12.78
N ALA A 170 -1.02 -2.21 -12.90
CA ALA A 170 -1.68 -3.01 -11.87
C ALA A 170 -1.03 -4.40 -11.73
N ALA A 171 -0.54 -4.99 -12.83
CA ALA A 171 0.25 -6.22 -12.78
C ALA A 171 1.63 -5.98 -12.15
N ALA A 172 2.34 -4.91 -12.52
CA ALA A 172 3.64 -4.54 -11.95
C ALA A 172 3.54 -4.29 -10.44
N LEU A 173 2.50 -3.59 -9.96
CA LEU A 173 2.25 -3.36 -8.54
C LEU A 173 1.91 -4.66 -7.79
N ARG A 174 1.15 -5.59 -8.41
CA ARG A 174 0.90 -6.91 -7.81
C ARG A 174 2.17 -7.78 -7.75
N THR A 175 3.06 -7.67 -8.72
CA THR A 175 4.32 -8.40 -8.72
C THR A 175 5.37 -7.80 -7.80
N ALA A 176 5.41 -6.46 -7.67
CA ALA A 176 6.38 -5.76 -6.83
C ALA A 176 6.00 -5.78 -5.34
N ALA A 177 4.70 -5.85 -5.02
CA ALA A 177 4.22 -5.87 -3.64
C ALA A 177 3.07 -6.89 -3.47
N PRO A 178 3.37 -8.21 -3.41
CA PRO A 178 2.36 -9.27 -3.33
C PRO A 178 1.48 -9.26 -2.06
N GLY A 179 1.67 -8.30 -1.15
CA GLY A 179 0.83 -8.06 0.03
C GLY A 179 -0.02 -6.78 -0.02
N MET A 180 0.01 -6.00 -1.10
CA MET A 180 -0.85 -4.81 -1.22
C MET A 180 -2.27 -5.19 -1.63
N CYS A 181 -3.27 -4.83 -0.81
CA CYS A 181 -4.68 -5.07 -1.10
C CYS A 181 -5.08 -4.55 -2.49
N ALA A 182 -5.97 -5.29 -3.18
CA ALA A 182 -6.42 -5.04 -4.55
C ALA A 182 -6.95 -3.61 -4.81
N GLU A 183 -7.34 -2.89 -3.77
CA GLU A 183 -7.85 -1.53 -3.82
C GLU A 183 -6.79 -0.47 -4.13
N VAL A 184 -5.53 -0.66 -3.72
CA VAL A 184 -4.46 0.32 -4.00
C VAL A 184 -4.13 0.36 -5.50
N ALA A 185 -4.23 -0.79 -6.16
CA ALA A 185 -4.14 -0.88 -7.62
C ALA A 185 -5.32 -0.16 -8.33
N GLY A 186 -6.53 -0.19 -7.75
CA GLY A 186 -7.71 0.52 -8.26
C GLY A 186 -7.58 2.04 -8.13
N PHE A 187 -7.10 2.54 -6.99
CA PHE A 187 -6.94 3.97 -6.73
C PHE A 187 -5.87 4.61 -7.63
N HIS A 188 -4.75 3.92 -7.86
CA HIS A 188 -3.69 4.40 -8.75
C HIS A 188 -4.14 4.44 -10.23
N THR A 189 -4.91 3.43 -10.66
CA THR A 189 -5.50 3.38 -12.02
C THR A 189 -6.43 4.57 -12.27
N ALA A 190 -7.23 4.99 -11.29
CA ALA A 190 -8.09 6.16 -11.40
C ALA A 190 -7.31 7.49 -11.48
N MET A 191 -6.21 7.62 -10.74
CA MET A 191 -5.39 8.85 -10.69
C MET A 191 -4.53 9.07 -11.94
N VAL A 192 -3.91 8.02 -12.47
CA VAL A 192 -3.08 8.13 -13.70
C VAL A 192 -3.95 8.43 -14.94
N PHE A 193 -5.22 8.02 -14.95
CA PHE A 193 -6.13 8.26 -16.08
C PHE A 193 -6.80 9.64 -16.07
N LEU A 194 -7.16 10.17 -14.90
CA LEU A 194 -7.93 11.42 -14.82
C LEU A 194 -7.06 12.68 -15.01
N GLY A 195 -5.75 12.60 -14.77
CA GLY A 195 -4.82 13.73 -14.95
C GLY A 195 -4.56 14.10 -16.42
N PRO A 196 -4.19 13.16 -17.31
CA PRO A 196 -3.87 13.45 -18.71
C PRO A 196 -5.11 13.65 -19.60
N ALA A 197 -6.22 12.95 -19.33
CA ALA A 197 -7.46 13.10 -20.10
C ALA A 197 -8.06 14.52 -20.00
N ALA A 198 -7.90 15.16 -18.83
CA ALA A 198 -8.30 16.55 -18.61
C ALA A 198 -7.41 17.56 -19.33
N ALA A 199 -6.12 17.26 -19.53
CA ALA A 199 -5.17 18.11 -20.26
C ALA A 199 -5.36 18.04 -21.79
N ALA A 200 -5.90 16.93 -22.31
CA ALA A 200 -6.13 16.71 -23.74
C ALA A 200 -7.53 17.14 -24.22
N GLY A 201 -8.40 17.65 -23.33
CA GLY A 201 -9.77 18.04 -23.70
C GLY A 201 -10.68 16.85 -24.09
N ILE A 202 -10.27 15.62 -23.77
CA ILE A 202 -11.03 14.41 -24.10
C ILE A 202 -12.11 14.24 -23.02
N THR A 203 -13.34 14.63 -23.35
CA THR A 203 -14.50 14.35 -22.49
C THR A 203 -14.84 12.88 -22.61
N CYS A 204 -14.47 12.07 -21.61
CA CYS A 204 -15.04 10.74 -21.44
C CYS A 204 -16.55 10.88 -21.20
N ALA A 205 -17.36 10.06 -21.89
CA ALA A 205 -18.81 10.01 -21.71
C ALA A 205 -19.18 9.79 -20.23
N ALA A 206 -20.16 10.56 -19.76
CA ALA A 206 -20.40 10.90 -18.37
C ALA A 206 -21.11 9.83 -17.50
N ASP A 207 -20.96 8.54 -17.79
CA ASP A 207 -21.80 7.50 -17.15
C ASP A 207 -21.17 6.73 -15.99
N VAL A 208 -19.97 7.09 -15.52
CA VAL A 208 -19.40 6.50 -14.30
C VAL A 208 -18.75 7.57 -13.41
N ALA A 209 -19.56 8.50 -12.89
CA ALA A 209 -19.12 9.39 -11.82
C ALA A 209 -19.60 8.84 -10.46
N PRO A 210 -18.71 8.52 -9.51
CA PRO A 210 -19.13 8.15 -8.17
C PRO A 210 -19.79 9.36 -7.48
N LYS A 211 -21.07 9.22 -7.14
CA LYS A 211 -21.80 10.21 -6.33
C LYS A 211 -21.30 10.13 -4.89
N GLY A 212 -20.26 10.90 -4.58
CA GLY A 212 -19.69 10.99 -3.23
C GLY A 212 -19.08 12.36 -2.92
N PRO A 213 -18.72 12.63 -1.65
CA PRO A 213 -18.21 13.92 -1.19
C PRO A 213 -16.94 14.39 -1.94
N LEU A 214 -16.17 13.46 -2.51
CA LEU A 214 -15.01 13.70 -3.38
C LEU A 214 -15.33 14.49 -4.65
N SER A 215 -16.50 14.27 -5.25
CA SER A 215 -16.90 14.99 -6.49
C SER A 215 -17.11 16.50 -6.24
N ARG A 216 -17.52 16.88 -5.01
CA ARG A 216 -17.68 18.28 -4.61
C ARG A 216 -16.36 18.97 -4.27
N GLN A 217 -15.35 18.23 -3.83
CA GLN A 217 -14.02 18.80 -3.55
C GLN A 217 -13.21 18.99 -4.84
N LEU A 218 -13.27 18.02 -5.77
CA LEU A 218 -12.64 18.14 -7.09
C LEU A 218 -13.27 19.25 -7.95
N ALA A 219 -14.57 19.50 -7.83
CA ALA A 219 -15.24 20.61 -8.52
C ALA A 219 -14.76 22.00 -8.07
N LYS A 220 -14.21 22.13 -6.86
CA LYS A 220 -13.68 23.40 -6.33
C LYS A 220 -12.26 23.74 -6.81
N LEU A 221 -11.55 22.80 -7.43
CA LEU A 221 -10.18 22.96 -7.92
C LEU A 221 -10.09 23.40 -9.40
N LYS A 222 -11.20 23.84 -10.01
CA LYS A 222 -11.20 24.40 -11.38
C LYS A 222 -10.54 25.79 -11.43
N GLY A 223 -9.21 25.81 -11.47
CA GLY A 223 -8.39 26.90 -11.99
C GLY A 223 -7.62 26.43 -13.24
N PRO A 224 -7.13 27.36 -14.10
CA PRO A 224 -6.41 27.00 -15.32
C PRO A 224 -5.17 26.17 -14.96
N ALA A 225 -4.96 25.10 -15.73
CA ALA A 225 -4.03 24.00 -15.52
C ALA A 225 -2.64 24.44 -15.01
N ALA A 226 -2.47 24.47 -13.69
CA ALA A 226 -1.15 24.54 -13.08
C ALA A 226 -0.67 23.09 -12.91
N ALA A 227 0.44 22.76 -13.58
CA ALA A 227 1.15 21.49 -13.37
C ALA A 227 1.45 21.35 -11.87
N VAL A 228 0.69 20.49 -11.19
CA VAL A 228 0.94 20.17 -9.79
C VAL A 228 2.26 19.42 -9.75
N PRO A 229 3.31 19.94 -9.11
CA PRO A 229 4.59 19.25 -9.04
C PRO A 229 4.39 17.89 -8.36
N VAL A 230 5.06 16.84 -8.86
CA VAL A 230 4.93 15.45 -8.41
C VAL A 230 5.02 15.32 -6.88
N ARG A 231 5.85 16.14 -6.23
CA ARG A 231 5.94 16.23 -4.76
C ARG A 231 4.64 16.65 -4.07
N SER A 232 3.87 17.58 -4.64
CA SER A 232 2.58 18.00 -4.11
C SER A 232 1.50 16.93 -4.33
N ALA A 233 1.56 16.20 -5.45
CA ALA A 233 0.68 15.05 -5.70
C ALA A 233 1.00 13.88 -4.74
N MET A 234 2.27 13.56 -4.52
CA MET A 234 2.70 12.57 -3.53
C MET A 234 2.31 12.96 -2.10
N ARG A 235 2.40 14.25 -1.74
CA ARG A 235 1.92 14.76 -0.45
C ARG A 235 0.40 14.59 -0.28
N LEU A 236 -0.37 14.83 -1.34
CA LEU A 236 -1.82 14.62 -1.34
C LEU A 236 -2.20 13.14 -1.29
N ILE A 237 -1.48 12.27 -2.00
CA ILE A 237 -1.65 10.80 -1.91
C ILE A 237 -1.39 10.33 -0.49
N ARG A 238 -0.30 10.79 0.13
CA ARG A 238 0.07 10.47 1.50
C ARG A 238 -0.96 10.95 2.53
N LEU A 239 -1.65 12.06 2.27
CA LEU A 239 -2.72 12.57 3.14
C LEU A 239 -4.06 11.85 2.91
N ASN A 240 -4.38 11.46 1.68
CA ASN A 240 -5.66 10.85 1.33
C ASN A 240 -5.68 9.33 1.59
N TRP A 241 -4.54 8.65 1.44
CA TRP A 241 -4.36 7.24 1.86
C TRP A 241 -4.62 7.08 3.37
N VAL A 242 -4.30 8.10 4.17
CA VAL A 242 -4.54 8.14 5.63
C VAL A 242 -6.02 8.36 5.99
N GLU A 243 -6.82 8.97 5.11
CA GLU A 243 -8.26 9.17 5.36
C GLU A 243 -9.11 7.96 4.98
N HIS A 244 -8.72 7.17 3.96
CA HIS A 244 -9.48 5.98 3.52
C HIS A 244 -9.41 4.80 4.50
N PHE A 245 -8.33 4.67 5.28
CA PHE A 245 -8.18 3.59 6.29
C PHE A 245 -8.79 3.95 7.66
N ARG A 246 -9.48 5.09 7.76
CA ARG A 246 -10.06 5.59 9.01
C ARG A 246 -11.42 4.99 9.36
N ASP A 247 -12.07 4.31 8.41
CA ASP A 247 -13.41 3.74 8.58
C ASP A 247 -13.38 2.21 8.45
N PRO A 248 -13.43 1.45 9.56
CA PRO A 248 -13.45 -0.01 9.51
C PRO A 248 -14.70 -0.56 8.80
N ALA A 249 -15.80 0.20 8.72
CA ALA A 249 -16.99 -0.19 7.96
C ALA A 249 -16.76 -0.09 6.45
N ALA A 250 -16.01 0.91 5.98
CA ALA A 250 -15.59 1.02 4.58
C ALA A 250 -14.64 -0.11 4.19
N MET A 251 -13.76 -0.52 5.12
CA MET A 251 -12.84 -1.65 4.93
C MET A 251 -13.57 -3.00 4.90
N ALA A 252 -14.58 -3.20 5.75
CA ALA A 252 -15.44 -4.40 5.69
C ALA A 252 -16.22 -4.47 4.37
N GLN A 253 -16.81 -3.35 3.92
CA GLN A 253 -17.52 -3.25 2.65
C GLN A 253 -16.62 -3.52 1.42
N ALA A 254 -15.39 -3.01 1.45
CA ALA A 254 -14.36 -3.24 0.44
C ALA A 254 -13.94 -4.72 0.33
N LEU A 255 -13.94 -5.42 1.47
CA LEU A 255 -13.60 -6.84 1.57
C LEU A 255 -14.80 -7.77 1.35
N GLY A 256 -16.00 -7.24 1.17
CA GLY A 256 -17.24 -8.02 1.03
C GLY A 256 -17.69 -8.71 2.32
N LEU A 257 -17.33 -8.14 3.48
CA LEU A 257 -17.69 -8.58 4.83
C LEU A 257 -18.85 -7.76 5.40
#